data_AF-A0A3M1JSL0-F1
#
_entry.id   AF-A0A3M1JSL0-F1
#
_cell.length_a   1.000
_cell.length_b   1.000
_cell.length_c   1.000
_cell.angle_alpha   90.00
_cell.angle_beta   90.00
_cell.angle_gamma   90.00
#
_symmetry.space_group_name_H-M   'P 1'
#
loop_
_entity.id
_entity.type
_entity.pdbx_description
1 polymer ?
#
loop_
_entity_poly.entity_id
_entity_poly.type
_entity_poly.pdbx_seq_one_letter_code
_entity_poly.pdbx_strand_id
1 'polypeptide(L)'
;IRQVFPATGLGPYFLWQEATLRRSLGQRNQARELAQALTGTTLGDQGWYLLGSLYEVEDGNPARAREAYFHILNEFPRSLLYEPVRVHIRSLTTSSERSS
;
A
#
# COMPACT_ATOMS: atom_id res chain seq x y z
N ILE A 1 -22.92 6.31 -13.09
CA ILE A 1 -22.49 7.71 -12.87
C ILE A 1 -21.55 7.69 -11.67
N ARG A 2 -20.22 7.84 -11.89
CA ARG A 2 -19.29 8.09 -10.77
C ARG A 2 -19.58 9.50 -10.29
N GLN A 3 -20.18 9.67 -9.12
CA GLN A 3 -20.33 10.98 -8.50
C GLN A 3 -18.93 11.45 -8.11
N VAL A 4 -18.41 12.44 -8.85
CA VAL A 4 -17.15 13.10 -8.52
C VAL A 4 -17.46 14.02 -7.35
N PHE A 5 -17.21 13.54 -6.13
CA PHE A 5 -17.33 14.39 -4.95
C PHE A 5 -16.21 15.44 -5.01
N PRO A 6 -16.55 16.74 -4.99
CA PRO A 6 -15.55 17.80 -5.01
C PRO A 6 -14.67 17.69 -3.77
N ALA A 7 -13.39 17.99 -3.96
CA ALA A 7 -12.26 17.99 -3.03
C ALA A 7 -12.63 18.39 -1.58
N THR A 8 -13.23 17.46 -0.86
CA THR A 8 -13.32 17.46 0.59
C THR A 8 -12.04 16.78 1.07
N GLY A 9 -11.48 17.18 2.22
CA GLY A 9 -10.32 16.50 2.83
C GLY A 9 -10.51 14.99 3.10
N LEU A 10 -11.72 14.48 2.82
CA LEU A 10 -12.13 13.07 2.88
C LEU A 10 -11.86 12.28 1.59
N GLY A 11 -11.48 12.94 0.48
CA GLY A 11 -11.15 12.26 -0.79
C GLY A 11 -10.17 11.09 -0.63
N PRO A 12 -9.05 11.26 0.09
CA PRO A 12 -8.12 10.17 0.39
C PRO A 12 -8.75 9.00 1.16
N TYR A 13 -9.65 9.30 2.09
CA TYR A 13 -10.35 8.26 2.86
C TYR A 13 -11.28 7.42 1.96
N PHE A 14 -12.00 8.04 1.03
CA PHE A 14 -12.82 7.31 0.05
C PHE A 14 -11.97 6.47 -0.90
N LEU A 15 -10.82 6.98 -1.34
CA LEU A 15 -9.86 6.20 -2.12
C LEU A 15 -9.38 4.95 -1.36
N TRP A 16 -9.04 5.10 -0.08
CA TRP A 16 -8.63 3.98 0.77
C TRP A 16 -9.74 2.94 0.95
N GLN A 17 -10.97 3.39 1.22
CA GLN A 17 -12.15 2.52 1.34
C GLN A 17 -12.43 1.76 0.04
N GLU A 18 -12.44 2.46 -1.10
CA GLU A 18 -12.66 1.81 -2.39
C GLU A 18 -11.53 0.83 -2.70
N ALA A 19 -10.27 1.19 -2.49
CA ALA A 19 -9.14 0.29 -2.75
C ALA A 19 -9.23 -1.01 -1.95
N THR A 20 -9.60 -0.90 -0.67
CA THR A 20 -9.78 -2.04 0.23
C THR A 20 -10.96 -2.92 -0.19
N LEU A 21 -12.07 -2.32 -0.60
CA LEU A 21 -13.23 -3.03 -1.12
C LEU A 21 -12.93 -3.74 -2.45
N ARG A 22 -12.24 -3.07 -3.38
CA ARG A 22 -11.81 -3.68 -4.65
C ARG A 22 -10.91 -4.88 -4.39
N ARG A 23 -9.99 -4.76 -3.43
CA ARG A 23 -9.11 -5.86 -3.02
C ARG A 23 -9.91 -7.06 -2.49
N SER A 24 -10.86 -6.84 -1.58
CA SER A 24 -11.67 -7.94 -1.01
C SER A 24 -12.55 -8.63 -2.05
N LEU A 25 -12.95 -7.92 -3.11
CA LEU A 25 -13.66 -8.46 -4.27
C LEU A 25 -12.74 -9.16 -5.29
N GLY A 26 -11.43 -9.25 -5.03
CA GLY A 26 -10.45 -9.83 -5.96
C GLY A 26 -10.15 -8.96 -7.18
N GLN A 27 -10.59 -7.70 -7.20
CA GLN A 27 -10.40 -6.76 -8.31
C GLN A 27 -9.01 -6.11 -8.22
N ARG A 28 -7.97 -6.93 -8.35
CA ARG A 28 -6.55 -6.59 -8.07
C ARG A 28 -6.05 -5.36 -8.82
N ASN A 29 -6.34 -5.25 -10.11
CA ASN A 29 -5.88 -4.13 -10.93
C ASN A 29 -6.48 -2.79 -10.45
N GLN A 30 -7.77 -2.78 -10.17
CA GLN A 30 -8.47 -1.59 -9.67
C GLN A 30 -7.99 -1.21 -8.26
N ALA A 31 -7.78 -2.21 -7.39
CA ALA A 31 -7.22 -1.98 -6.07
C ALA A 31 -5.82 -1.34 -6.15
N ARG A 32 -4.98 -1.79 -7.10
CA ARG A 32 -3.64 -1.23 -7.33
C ARG A 32 -3.68 0.20 -7.84
N GLU A 33 -4.51 0.49 -8.83
CA GLU A 33 -4.68 1.86 -9.37
C GLU A 33 -5.08 2.83 -8.26
N LEU A 34 -6.03 2.43 -7.40
CA LEU A 34 -6.48 3.25 -6.28
C LEU A 34 -5.41 3.38 -5.19
N ALA A 35 -4.68 2.31 -4.87
CA ALA A 35 -3.57 2.35 -3.93
C ALA A 35 -2.45 3.29 -4.42
N GLN A 36 -2.16 3.28 -5.72
CA GLN A 36 -1.20 4.18 -6.35
C GLN A 36 -1.69 5.64 -6.35
N ALA A 37 -2.98 5.88 -6.58
CA ALA A 37 -3.54 7.22 -6.42
C ALA A 37 -3.44 7.71 -4.96
N LEU A 38 -3.58 6.80 -3.99
CA LEU A 38 -3.53 7.12 -2.56
C LEU A 38 -2.13 7.57 -2.10
N THR A 39 -1.05 7.09 -2.72
CA THR A 39 0.34 7.46 -2.33
C THR A 39 0.61 8.96 -2.42
N GLY A 40 -0.04 9.65 -3.37
CA GLY A 40 0.08 11.10 -3.56
C GLY A 40 -0.81 11.95 -2.64
N THR A 41 -1.40 11.38 -1.59
CA THR A 41 -2.38 12.04 -0.72
C THR A 41 -1.92 12.16 0.72
N THR A 42 -2.74 12.75 1.59
CA THR A 42 -2.51 12.78 3.05
C THR A 42 -2.53 11.40 3.70
N LEU A 43 -3.03 10.37 3.03
CA LEU A 43 -2.97 8.95 3.45
C LEU A 43 -1.93 8.17 2.64
N GLY A 44 -0.86 8.86 2.20
CA GLY A 44 0.16 8.29 1.33
C GLY A 44 0.86 7.06 1.92
N ASP A 45 1.08 7.05 3.24
CA ASP A 45 1.63 5.90 3.97
C ASP A 45 0.74 4.65 3.86
N GLN A 46 -0.57 4.82 3.97
CA GLN A 46 -1.55 3.74 3.75
C GLN A 46 -1.58 3.29 2.28
N GLY A 47 -1.41 4.21 1.33
CA GLY A 47 -1.29 3.89 -0.10
C GLY A 47 -0.09 3.00 -0.38
N TRP A 48 1.08 3.37 0.13
CA TRP A 48 2.30 2.59 -0.01
C TRP A 48 2.20 1.23 0.68
N TYR A 49 1.58 1.17 1.86
CA TYR A 49 1.35 -0.09 2.56
C TYR A 49 0.44 -1.03 1.76
N LEU A 50 -0.66 -0.50 1.23
CA LEU A 50 -1.58 -1.29 0.41
C LEU A 50 -0.92 -1.79 -0.87
N LEU A 51 -0.12 -0.96 -1.54
CA LEU A 51 0.69 -1.39 -2.70
C LEU A 51 1.67 -2.49 -2.32
N GLY A 52 2.41 -2.33 -1.22
CA GLY A 52 3.34 -3.33 -0.74
C GLY A 52 2.65 -4.67 -0.46
N SER A 53 1.50 -4.63 0.21
CA SER A 53 0.70 -5.82 0.49
C SER A 53 0.21 -6.50 -0.79
N LEU A 54 -0.29 -5.72 -1.76
CA LEU A 54 -0.72 -6.24 -3.07
C LEU A 54 0.43 -6.91 -3.84
N TYR A 55 1.63 -6.32 -3.81
CA TYR A 55 2.80 -6.93 -4.45
C TYR A 55 3.22 -8.21 -3.73
N GLU A 56 3.16 -8.24 -2.41
CA GLU A 56 3.60 -9.37 -1.61
C GLU A 56 2.67 -10.58 -1.74
N VAL A 57 1.37 -10.36 -1.48
CA VAL A 57 0.41 -11.45 -1.31
C VAL A 57 -0.25 -11.82 -2.64
N GLU A 58 -0.62 -10.84 -3.46
CA GLU A 58 -1.41 -11.07 -4.66
C GLU A 58 -0.56 -11.27 -5.91
N ASP A 59 0.61 -10.62 -5.99
CA ASP A 59 1.57 -10.80 -7.09
C ASP A 59 2.69 -11.80 -6.75
N GLY A 60 2.84 -12.19 -5.48
CA GLY A 60 3.94 -13.06 -5.05
C GLY A 60 5.33 -12.44 -5.28
N ASN A 61 5.42 -11.11 -5.26
CA ASN A 61 6.62 -10.34 -5.59
C ASN A 61 7.14 -9.59 -4.34
N PRO A 62 7.86 -10.28 -3.44
CA PRO A 62 8.37 -9.68 -2.21
C PRO A 62 9.44 -8.60 -2.45
N ALA A 63 10.07 -8.56 -3.63
CA ALA A 63 11.02 -7.52 -3.99
C ALA A 63 10.30 -6.18 -4.21
N ARG A 64 9.27 -6.16 -5.06
CA ARG A 64 8.43 -4.97 -5.26
C ARG A 64 7.67 -4.55 -4.01
N ALA A 65 7.24 -5.53 -3.20
CA ALA A 65 6.65 -5.24 -1.91
C ALA A 65 7.61 -4.44 -1.03
N ARG A 66 8.88 -4.88 -0.96
CA ARG A 66 9.95 -4.19 -0.22
C ARG A 66 10.15 -2.76 -0.71
N GLU A 67 10.22 -2.55 -2.02
CA GLU A 67 10.35 -1.21 -2.61
C GLU A 67 9.22 -0.28 -2.13
N ALA A 68 7.97 -0.74 -2.21
CA ALA A 68 6.81 0.02 -1.74
C ALA A 68 6.88 0.31 -0.24
N TYR A 69 7.27 -0.68 0.58
CA TYR A 69 7.42 -0.49 2.02
C TYR A 69 8.56 0.47 2.40
N PHE A 70 9.66 0.52 1.62
CA PHE A 70 10.74 1.46 1.86
C PHE A 70 10.31 2.92 1.67
N HIS A 71 9.34 3.20 0.79
CA HIS A 71 8.76 4.55 0.70
C HIS A 71 8.15 5.01 2.03
N ILE A 72 7.53 4.10 2.80
CA ILE A 72 6.99 4.41 4.14
C ILE A 72 8.11 4.82 5.09
N LEU A 73 9.23 4.10 5.07
CA LEU A 73 10.38 4.40 5.93
C LEU A 73 11.05 5.73 5.55
N ASN A 74 11.15 6.03 4.26
CA ASN A 74 11.87 7.21 3.78
C ASN A 74 11.03 8.49 3.86
N GLU A 75 9.75 8.40 3.52
CA GLU A 75 8.90 9.58 3.33
C GLU A 75 7.96 9.83 4.53
N PHE A 76 7.70 8.81 5.35
CA PHE A 76 6.72 8.87 6.45
C PHE A 76 7.30 8.43 7.81
N PRO A 77 8.38 9.08 8.31
CA PRO A 77 9.08 8.66 9.54
C PRO A 77 8.25 8.79 10.83
N ARG A 78 7.10 9.48 10.77
CA ARG A 78 6.16 9.63 11.90
C ARG A 78 4.89 8.79 11.74
N SER A 79 4.77 8.00 10.67
CA SER A 79 3.61 7.13 10.46
C SER A 79 3.55 6.06 11.54
N LEU A 80 2.33 5.70 11.96
CA LEU A 80 2.08 4.54 12.82
C LEU A 80 2.49 3.22 12.14
N LEU A 81 2.64 3.22 10.81
CA LEU A 81 3.09 2.07 10.03
C LEU A 81 4.61 1.90 10.01
N TYR A 82 5.38 2.93 10.39
CA TYR A 82 6.84 2.92 10.25
C TYR A 82 7.50 1.73 10.94
N GLU A 83 7.22 1.55 12.23
CA GLU A 83 7.81 0.47 13.03
C GLU A 83 7.36 -0.93 12.58
N PRO A 84 6.04 -1.19 12.39
CA PRO A 84 5.57 -2.46 11.82
C PRO A 84 6.22 -2.78 10.47
N VAL A 85 6.31 -1.80 9.58
CA VAL A 85 6.88 -1.98 8.24
C VAL A 85 8.37 -2.28 8.29
N ARG A 86 9.13 -1.59 9.16
CA ARG A 86 10.56 -1.85 9.32
C ARG A 86 10.83 -3.29 9.76
N VAL A 87 10.06 -3.79 10.72
CA VAL A 87 10.16 -5.18 11.19
C VAL A 87 9.79 -6.15 10.07
N HIS A 88 8.74 -5.85 9.30
CA HIS A 88 8.29 -6.68 8.18
C HIS A 88 9.30 -6.75 7.03
N ILE A 89 9.93 -5.64 6.64
CA ILE A 89 11.00 -5.64 5.63
C ILE A 89 12.15 -6.59 6.03
N ARG A 90 12.50 -6.61 7.32
CA ARG A 90 13.54 -7.50 7.85
C ARG A 90 13.13 -8.98 7.75
N SER A 91 11.87 -9.31 8.03
CA SER A 91 11.38 -10.69 7.89
C SER A 91 11.37 -11.14 6.42
N LEU A 92 10.97 -10.27 5.49
CA LEU A 92 10.99 -10.52 4.05
C LEU A 92 12.39 -10.76 3.48
N THR A 93 13.40 -10.09 4.04
CA THR A 93 14.79 -10.27 3.62
C THR A 93 15.33 -11.62 4.10
N THR A 94 15.04 -11.96 5.36
CA THR A 94 15.48 -13.22 5.97
C THR A 94 14.81 -14.46 5.34
N SER A 95 13.56 -14.35 4.90
CA SER A 95 12.86 -15.45 4.21
C SER A 95 13.39 -15.68 2.79
N SER A 96 13.68 -14.60 2.05
CA SER A 96 14.25 -14.67 0.70
C SER A 96 15.60 -15.39 0.67
N GLU A 97 16.45 -15.20 1.68
CA GLU A 97 17.78 -15.82 1.80
C GLU A 97 17.73 -17.32 2.12
N ARG A 98 16.62 -17.82 2.67
CA ARG A 98 16.46 -19.25 3.03
C ARG A 98 15.87 -20.10 1.90
N SER A 99 15.36 -19.46 0.85
CA SER A 99 14.76 -20.13 -0.32
C SER A 99 15.68 -20.15 -1.54
N SER A 100 16.92 -19.64 -1.39
CA SER A 100 17.99 -19.62 -2.39
C SER A 100 19.10 -20.58 -1.98
#